data_AF-A0A8T7M5K8-F1
#
_entry.id   AF-A0A8T7M5K8-F1
#
_cell.length_a   1.000
_cell.length_b   1.000
_cell.length_c   1.000
_cell.angle_alpha   90.00
_cell.angle_beta   90.00
_cell.angle_gamma   90.00
#
_symmetry.space_group_name_H-M   'P 1'
#
loop_
_entity.id
_entity.type
_entity.pdbx_description
1 polymer ?
#
loop_
_entity_poly.entity_id
_entity_poly.type
_entity_poly.pdbx_seq_one_letter_code
_entity_poly.pdbx_strand_id
1 'polypeptide(L)'
;MQPLDDEQDADTVDTVLLMVHKRIRKNEGYKLDSIEVFKALEQNGYPLTESEVLDSLTQLKDSKLIRAYDDSTDVDPSTGRHIPKKVVRYWHIEITPEGAMRASSVMNRYRNG
;
A
#
# COMPACT_ATOMS: atom_id res chain seq x y z
N MET A 1 -21.01 -18.27 -12.11
CA MET A 1 -20.90 -16.80 -12.08
C MET A 1 -20.07 -16.44 -10.86
N GLN A 2 -18.95 -15.74 -11.02
CA GLN A 2 -18.28 -14.92 -10.00
C GLN A 2 -17.08 -14.23 -10.64
N PRO A 3 -17.12 -12.89 -10.81
CA PRO A 3 -15.88 -12.10 -10.70
C PRO A 3 -16.11 -10.68 -10.11
N LEU A 4 -17.08 -10.49 -9.20
CA LEU A 4 -17.37 -9.14 -8.67
C LEU A 4 -16.38 -8.70 -7.58
N ASP A 5 -15.86 -9.64 -6.80
CA ASP A 5 -14.98 -9.33 -5.66
C ASP A 5 -13.55 -9.00 -6.12
N ASP A 6 -13.04 -9.68 -7.17
CA ASP A 6 -11.67 -9.51 -7.67
C ASP A 6 -11.41 -8.15 -8.32
N GLU A 7 -12.41 -7.55 -8.99
CA GLU A 7 -12.28 -6.22 -9.62
C GLU A 7 -12.24 -5.10 -8.58
N GLN A 8 -13.06 -5.19 -7.53
CA GLN A 8 -13.11 -4.20 -6.45
C GLN A 8 -11.82 -4.21 -5.61
N ASP A 9 -11.24 -5.40 -5.39
CA ASP A 9 -9.98 -5.55 -4.69
C ASP A 9 -8.80 -5.00 -5.52
N ALA A 10 -8.79 -5.24 -6.83
CA ALA A 10 -7.78 -4.70 -7.73
C ALA A 10 -7.81 -3.16 -7.80
N ASP A 11 -9.00 -2.56 -7.84
CA ASP A 11 -9.20 -1.11 -7.84
C ASP A 11 -8.73 -0.47 -6.52
N THR A 12 -8.93 -1.16 -5.39
CA THR A 12 -8.47 -0.70 -4.07
C THR A 12 -6.95 -0.70 -3.99
N VAL A 13 -6.31 -1.78 -4.41
CA VAL A 13 -4.85 -1.92 -4.45
C VAL A 13 -4.22 -0.88 -5.38
N ASP A 14 -4.78 -0.70 -6.57
CA ASP A 14 -4.31 0.31 -7.53
C ASP A 14 -4.49 1.73 -6.96
N THR A 15 -5.60 2.03 -6.29
CA THR A 15 -5.85 3.33 -5.62
C THR A 15 -4.80 3.62 -4.55
N VAL A 16 -4.47 2.65 -3.70
CA VAL A 16 -3.43 2.77 -2.67
C VAL A 16 -2.06 2.98 -3.32
N LEU A 17 -1.73 2.25 -4.39
CA LEU A 17 -0.48 2.41 -5.14
C LEU A 17 -0.35 3.83 -5.73
N LEU A 18 -1.43 4.36 -6.31
CA LEU A 18 -1.47 5.72 -6.83
C LEU A 18 -1.19 6.75 -5.73
N MET A 19 -1.77 6.56 -4.55
CA MET A 19 -1.55 7.46 -3.42
C MET A 19 -0.09 7.42 -2.94
N VAL A 20 0.49 6.23 -2.80
CA VAL A 20 1.91 6.04 -2.46
C VAL A 20 2.80 6.76 -3.47
N HIS A 21 2.59 6.51 -4.77
CA HIS A 21 3.36 7.16 -5.84
C HIS A 21 3.26 8.70 -5.79
N LYS A 22 2.04 9.24 -5.59
CA LYS A 22 1.79 10.69 -5.49
C LYS A 22 2.49 11.31 -4.28
N ARG A 23 2.52 10.63 -3.13
CA ARG A 23 3.15 11.13 -1.90
C ARG A 23 4.67 11.09 -1.98
N ILE A 24 5.25 10.00 -2.47
CA ILE A 24 6.72 9.90 -2.62
C ILE A 24 7.26 10.99 -3.57
N ARG A 25 6.57 11.27 -4.68
CA ARG A 25 6.98 12.38 -5.58
C ARG A 25 6.94 13.76 -4.94
N LYS A 26 6.14 13.96 -3.88
CA LYS A 26 6.02 15.24 -3.18
C LYS A 26 6.94 15.36 -1.97
N ASN A 27 7.35 14.23 -1.38
CA ASN A 27 8.19 14.19 -0.19
C ASN A 27 9.67 14.08 -0.58
N GLU A 28 10.33 15.22 -0.79
CA GLU A 28 11.78 15.33 -0.94
C GLU A 28 12.48 15.06 0.42
N GLY A 29 12.59 13.78 0.80
CA GLY A 29 13.40 13.35 1.95
C GLY A 29 12.64 12.94 3.22
N TYR A 30 11.30 12.92 3.20
CA TYR A 30 10.49 12.38 4.31
C TYR A 30 10.11 10.91 4.06
N LYS A 31 10.24 10.07 5.09
CA LYS A 31 9.88 8.64 5.03
C LYS A 31 8.36 8.51 5.10
N LEU A 32 7.74 8.03 4.02
CA LEU A 32 6.30 7.82 3.96
C LEU A 32 5.90 6.62 4.85
N ASP A 33 4.95 6.81 5.76
CA ASP A 33 4.40 5.72 6.59
C ASP A 33 2.97 5.32 6.20
N SER A 34 2.48 4.19 6.73
CA SER A 34 1.14 3.67 6.39
C SER A 34 0.00 4.55 6.90
N ILE A 35 0.19 5.29 7.99
CA ILE A 35 -0.81 6.20 8.55
C ILE A 35 -0.94 7.44 7.65
N GLU A 36 0.16 7.93 7.11
CA GLU A 36 0.15 9.04 6.15
C GLU A 36 -0.55 8.66 4.86
N VAL A 37 -0.37 7.44 4.36
CA VAL A 37 -1.11 6.92 3.19
C VAL A 37 -2.61 6.89 3.48
N PHE A 38 -3.02 6.33 4.63
CA PHE A 38 -4.42 6.29 5.05
C PHE A 38 -5.04 7.69 5.16
N LYS A 39 -4.40 8.61 5.89
CA LYS A 39 -4.86 10.01 6.00
C LYS A 39 -4.94 10.71 4.65
N ALA A 40 -4.01 10.40 3.74
CA ALA A 40 -4.03 10.96 2.40
C ALA A 40 -5.25 10.47 1.60
N LEU A 41 -5.62 9.20 1.73
CA LEU A 41 -6.81 8.63 1.09
C LEU A 41 -8.08 9.28 1.64
N GLU A 42 -8.20 9.41 2.96
CA GLU A 42 -9.32 10.11 3.61
C GLU A 42 -9.45 11.57 3.11
N GLN A 43 -8.33 12.31 3.08
CA GLN A 43 -8.30 13.70 2.60
C GLN A 43 -8.69 13.86 1.12
N ASN A 44 -8.51 12.82 0.31
CA ASN A 44 -8.90 12.83 -1.11
C ASN A 44 -10.29 12.19 -1.33
N GLY A 45 -11.01 11.85 -0.25
CA GLY A 45 -12.39 11.34 -0.31
C GLY A 45 -12.51 9.86 -0.71
N TYR A 46 -11.44 9.08 -0.60
CA TYR A 46 -11.50 7.64 -0.85
C TYR A 46 -12.06 6.93 0.39
N PRO A 47 -13.16 6.16 0.27
CA PRO A 47 -13.85 5.55 1.40
C PRO A 47 -13.18 4.23 1.84
N LEU A 48 -11.88 4.25 2.10
CA LEU A 48 -11.11 3.09 2.54
C LEU A 48 -10.86 3.16 4.05
N THR A 49 -10.98 2.03 4.72
CA THR A 49 -10.63 1.85 6.14
C THR A 49 -9.12 1.69 6.31
N GLU A 50 -8.60 1.91 7.52
CA GLU A 50 -7.18 1.67 7.82
C GLU A 50 -6.78 0.22 7.51
N SER A 51 -7.66 -0.75 7.78
CA SER A 51 -7.39 -2.17 7.49
C SER A 51 -7.21 -2.43 6.00
N GLU A 52 -8.12 -1.93 5.16
CA GLU A 52 -8.05 -2.12 3.71
C GLU A 52 -6.78 -1.48 3.12
N VAL A 53 -6.35 -0.35 3.68
CA VAL A 53 -5.08 0.28 3.29
C VAL A 53 -3.88 -0.58 3.67
N LEU A 54 -3.85 -1.15 4.88
CA LEU A 54 -2.76 -2.02 5.33
C LEU A 54 -2.72 -3.34 4.54
N ASP A 55 -3.87 -3.94 4.25
CA ASP A 55 -3.98 -5.13 3.42
C ASP A 55 -3.48 -4.84 2.00
N SER A 56 -3.89 -3.71 1.41
CA SER A 56 -3.40 -3.27 0.10
C SER A 56 -1.90 -3.01 0.09
N LEU A 57 -1.34 -2.36 1.12
CA LEU A 57 0.10 -2.15 1.23
C LEU A 57 0.85 -3.48 1.33
N THR A 58 0.29 -4.47 2.03
CA THR A 58 0.85 -5.82 2.11
C THR A 58 0.84 -6.50 0.75
N GLN A 59 -0.28 -6.45 0.02
CA GLN A 59 -0.37 -6.99 -1.35
C GLN A 59 0.61 -6.30 -2.31
N LEU A 60 0.79 -4.98 -2.20
CA LEU A 60 1.77 -4.23 -3.00
C LEU A 60 3.21 -4.62 -2.68
N LYS A 61 3.53 -4.89 -1.40
CA LYS A 61 4.84 -5.37 -0.94
C LYS A 61 5.11 -6.77 -1.49
N ASP A 62 4.14 -7.69 -1.36
CA ASP A 62 4.24 -9.07 -1.85
C ASP A 62 4.37 -9.12 -3.38
N SER A 63 3.68 -8.21 -4.07
CA SER A 63 3.80 -8.00 -5.53
C SER A 63 5.08 -7.27 -5.96
N LYS A 64 5.95 -6.92 -5.01
CA LYS A 64 7.21 -6.18 -5.23
C LYS A 64 7.03 -4.81 -5.88
N LEU A 65 5.86 -4.19 -5.77
CA LEU A 65 5.58 -2.86 -6.30
C LEU A 65 6.05 -1.77 -5.34
N ILE A 66 6.10 -2.08 -4.05
CA ILE A 66 6.68 -1.22 -3.02
C ILE A 66 7.69 -2.00 -2.17
N ARG A 67 8.57 -1.27 -1.49
CA ARG A 67 9.32 -1.79 -0.33
C ARG A 67 8.72 -1.15 0.90
N ALA A 68 8.25 -1.97 1.83
CA ALA A 68 7.66 -1.49 3.07
C ALA A 68 8.33 -2.17 4.27
N TYR A 69 8.72 -1.36 5.23
CA TYR A 69 9.42 -1.77 6.44
C TYR A 69 8.50 -1.57 7.63
N ASP A 70 8.30 -2.62 8.40
CA ASP A 70 7.52 -2.64 9.62
C ASP A 70 8.45 -2.76 10.84
N ASP A 71 8.00 -2.30 12.02
CA ASP A 71 8.84 -2.23 13.24
C ASP A 71 8.85 -3.57 14.00
N SER A 72 8.49 -4.62 13.28
CA SER A 72 7.79 -5.72 13.89
C SER A 72 8.70 -6.92 13.73
N THR A 73 9.45 -7.26 14.78
CA THR A 73 10.12 -8.56 14.87
C THR A 73 9.03 -9.63 14.78
N ASP A 74 8.97 -10.35 13.65
CA ASP A 74 8.01 -11.44 13.46
C ASP A 74 8.31 -12.64 14.34
N VAL A 75 9.45 -12.60 15.03
CA VAL A 75 10.00 -13.67 15.83
C VAL A 75 9.83 -13.32 17.30
N ASP A 76 9.12 -14.17 18.02
CA ASP A 76 9.16 -14.18 19.48
C ASP A 76 10.60 -14.44 19.93
N PRO A 77 11.27 -13.51 20.62
CA PRO A 77 12.66 -13.69 21.05
C PRO A 77 12.86 -14.85 22.04
N SER A 78 11.80 -15.31 22.70
CA SER A 78 11.85 -16.41 23.68
C SER A 78 11.58 -17.79 23.07
N THR A 79 10.87 -17.87 21.96
CA THR A 79 10.48 -19.14 21.33
C THR A 79 10.97 -19.31 19.90
N GLY A 80 11.52 -18.26 19.27
CA GLY A 80 11.95 -18.26 17.87
C GLY A 80 10.80 -18.45 16.88
N ARG A 81 9.55 -18.40 17.35
CA ARG A 81 8.36 -18.68 16.53
C ARG A 81 7.85 -17.42 15.87
N HIS A 82 7.34 -17.61 14.65
CA HIS A 82 6.62 -16.57 13.95
C HIS A 82 5.26 -16.33 14.63
N ILE A 83 5.05 -15.14 15.21
CA ILE A 83 3.75 -14.75 15.75
C ILE A 83 2.98 -14.05 14.62
N PRO A 84 1.80 -14.55 14.19
CA PRO A 84 0.98 -13.84 13.23
C PRO A 84 0.56 -12.49 13.84
N LYS A 85 1.03 -11.39 13.25
CA LYS A 85 0.65 -10.06 13.71
C LYS A 85 -0.77 -9.76 13.26
N LYS A 86 -1.58 -9.30 14.22
CA LYS A 86 -2.97 -8.88 13.97
C LYS A 86 -3.09 -7.65 13.07
N VAL A 87 -2.07 -6.76 13.07
CA VAL A 87 -2.03 -5.55 12.24
C VAL A 87 -0.56 -5.19 12.01
N VAL A 88 -0.08 -5.19 10.76
CA VAL A 88 1.28 -4.75 10.40
C VAL A 88 1.20 -3.28 9.98
N ARG A 89 1.84 -2.38 10.74
CA ARG A 89 2.00 -0.98 10.35
C ARG A 89 3.40 -0.77 9.77
N TYR A 90 3.49 -0.01 8.69
CA TYR A 90 4.74 0.26 7.99
C TYR A 90 5.24 1.67 8.32
N TRP A 91 6.47 1.79 8.81
CA TRP A 91 7.09 3.07 9.20
C TRP A 91 7.92 3.69 8.06
N HIS A 92 8.20 2.94 7.01
CA HIS A 92 8.86 3.45 5.80
C HIS A 92 8.37 2.69 4.58
N ILE A 93 7.94 3.44 3.57
CA ILE A 93 7.41 2.93 2.31
C ILE A 93 8.16 3.61 1.17
N GLU A 94 8.73 2.78 0.29
CA GLU A 94 9.36 3.20 -0.96
C GLU A 94 8.62 2.59 -2.14
N ILE A 95 8.56 3.31 -3.26
CA ILE A 95 8.04 2.76 -4.51
C ILE A 95 9.19 2.18 -5.33
N THR A 96 8.98 1.00 -5.89
CA THR A 96 9.93 0.39 -6.83
C THR A 96 9.78 1.00 -8.23
N PRO A 97 10.76 0.85 -9.13
CA PRO A 97 10.60 1.22 -10.54
C PRO A 97 9.35 0.57 -11.16
N GLU A 98 9.10 -0.71 -10.87
CA GLU A 98 7.94 -1.47 -11.35
C GLU A 98 6.63 -0.89 -10.82
N GLY A 99 6.58 -0.55 -9.53
CA GLY A 99 5.45 0.13 -8.91
C GLY A 99 5.17 1.49 -9.55
N ALA A 100 6.20 2.27 -9.83
CA ALA A 100 6.06 3.58 -10.47
C ALA A 100 5.54 3.47 -11.92
N MET A 101 6.00 2.46 -12.66
CA MET A 101 5.50 2.17 -14.01
C MET A 101 4.03 1.74 -13.98
N ARG A 102 3.66 0.83 -13.06
CA ARG A 102 2.26 0.39 -12.89
C ARG A 102 1.37 1.57 -12.50
N ALA A 103 1.77 2.37 -11.51
CA ALA A 103 1.03 3.56 -11.10
C ALA A 103 0.80 4.51 -12.29
N SER A 104 1.82 4.73 -13.12
CA SER A 104 1.71 5.59 -14.31
C SER A 104 0.76 4.99 -15.37
N SER A 105 0.79 3.67 -15.56
CA SER A 105 -0.15 2.97 -16.45
C SER A 105 -1.60 3.11 -15.96
N VAL A 106 -1.83 2.91 -14.67
CA VAL A 106 -3.14 3.07 -14.02
C VAL A 106 -3.66 4.51 -14.21
N MET A 107 -2.84 5.53 -13.93
CA MET A 107 -3.22 6.94 -14.15
C MET A 107 -3.63 7.22 -15.61
N ASN A 108 -2.95 6.61 -16.57
CA ASN A 108 -3.26 6.78 -17.98
C ASN A 108 -4.59 6.11 -18.37
N ARG A 109 -4.99 5.00 -17.73
CA ARG A 109 -6.30 4.37 -17.96
C ARG A 109 -7.42 5.30 -17.53
N TYR A 110 -7.35 5.87 -16.32
CA TYR A 110 -8.39 6.79 -15.82
C TYR A 110 -8.46 8.13 -16.54
N ARG A 111 -7.41 8.52 -17.28
CA ARG A 111 -7.42 9.74 -18.10
C ARG A 111 -8.03 9.53 -19.50
N ASN A 112 -8.04 8.30 -19.99
CA ASN A 112 -8.46 7.96 -21.35
C ASN A 112 -9.77 7.16 -21.41
N GLY A 113 -10.35 6.80 -20.25
CA GLY A 113 -11.69 6.22 -20.12
C GLY A 113 -12.71 7.27 -19.67
#